data_AF-A0A066YIY8-F1
#
_entry.id   AF-A0A066YIY8-F1
#
_cell.length_a   1.000
_cell.length_b   1.000
_cell.length_c   1.000
_cell.angle_alpha   90.00
_cell.angle_beta   90.00
_cell.angle_gamma   90.00
#
_symmetry.space_group_name_H-M   'P 1'
#
loop_
_entity.id
_entity.type
_entity.pdbx_description
1 polymer ?
#
loop_
_entity_poly.entity_id
_entity_poly.type
_entity_poly.pdbx_seq_one_letter_code
_entity_poly.pdbx_strand_id
1 'polypeptide(L)'
;MTGAERQLTLRVLSALLREDVLGLRSGAALERRADGPWLRSGRFGLPVVADGFQCAYAARLPLLAVDGVELTGLPDILARLAEEADPPDRPGHLAFAEECRQTLATMELHERVRDGVHERLAETYGADPARWSGLGPSLAFDTLAAYLDHPVYPTARGRSGLTVSHLTAYAPEFHPSFELRWLAVPPASWTRTAPGRCPTGGRAPAGSACTAPTRPFRCIR
;
A
#
# COMPACT_ATOMS: atom_id res chain seq x y z
N MET A 1 13.17 -0.89 15.74
CA MET A 1 12.22 -1.26 14.67
C MET A 1 10.82 -1.31 15.24
N THR A 2 9.88 -0.58 14.65
CA THR A 2 8.46 -0.59 15.04
C THR A 2 7.77 -1.90 14.61
N GLY A 3 6.55 -2.16 15.12
CA GLY A 3 5.74 -3.30 14.66
C GLY A 3 5.45 -3.23 13.16
N ALA A 4 5.01 -2.06 12.69
CA ALA A 4 4.80 -1.74 11.29
C ALA A 4 6.04 -1.99 10.42
N GLU A 5 7.21 -1.48 10.84
CA GLU A 5 8.46 -1.64 10.09
C GLU A 5 8.85 -3.13 10.00
N ARG A 6 8.77 -3.87 11.11
CA ARG A 6 9.03 -5.32 11.10
C ARG A 6 8.12 -6.07 10.12
N GLN A 7 6.83 -5.74 10.11
CA GLN A 7 5.86 -6.35 9.20
C GLN A 7 6.16 -5.99 7.74
N LEU A 8 6.47 -4.73 7.46
CA LEU A 8 6.79 -4.28 6.11
C LEU A 8 8.08 -4.93 5.59
N THR A 9 9.13 -5.00 6.41
CA THR A 9 10.40 -5.65 6.03
C THR A 9 10.19 -7.11 5.63
N LEU A 10 9.40 -7.88 6.39
CA LEU A 10 9.08 -9.27 6.03
C LEU A 10 8.36 -9.38 4.69
N ARG A 11 7.38 -8.49 4.44
CA ARG A 11 6.63 -8.47 3.18
C ARG A 11 7.50 -8.09 2.01
N VAL A 12 8.34 -7.06 2.17
CA VAL A 12 9.27 -6.59 1.14
C VAL A 12 10.27 -7.69 0.81
N LEU A 13 10.96 -8.28 1.79
CA LEU A 13 11.92 -9.36 1.54
C LEU A 13 11.28 -10.58 0.88
N SER A 14 10.06 -10.94 1.29
CA SER A 14 9.31 -12.04 0.65
C SER A 14 8.94 -11.71 -0.80
N ALA A 15 8.58 -10.46 -1.09
CA ALA A 15 8.29 -10.01 -2.45
C ALA A 15 9.55 -10.02 -3.33
N LEU A 16 10.66 -9.46 -2.84
CA LEU A 16 11.95 -9.45 -3.54
C LEU A 16 12.45 -10.87 -3.86
N LEU A 17 12.30 -11.80 -2.91
CA LEU A 17 12.60 -13.22 -3.13
C LEU A 17 11.71 -13.83 -4.23
N ARG A 18 10.40 -13.60 -4.16
CA ARG A 18 9.43 -14.12 -5.14
C ARG A 18 9.68 -13.59 -6.54
N GLU A 19 10.06 -12.32 -6.65
CA GLU A 19 10.36 -11.61 -7.89
C GLU A 19 11.80 -11.85 -8.36
N ASP A 20 12.59 -12.62 -7.61
CA ASP A 20 13.96 -13.01 -7.94
C ASP A 20 14.91 -11.83 -8.15
N VAL A 21 14.70 -10.76 -7.36
CA VAL A 21 15.54 -9.55 -7.41
C VAL A 21 16.99 -9.92 -7.12
N LEU A 22 17.92 -9.49 -7.99
CA LEU A 22 19.35 -9.82 -7.90
C LEU A 22 19.65 -11.33 -7.82
N GLY A 23 18.76 -12.18 -8.35
CA GLY A 23 18.95 -13.64 -8.29
C GLY A 23 18.78 -14.21 -6.88
N LEU A 24 18.06 -13.52 -5.99
CA LEU A 24 17.81 -13.98 -4.60
C LEU A 24 17.15 -15.35 -4.52
N ARG A 25 16.49 -15.82 -5.59
CA ARG A 25 15.86 -17.14 -5.68
C ARG A 25 16.58 -18.05 -6.66
N SER A 26 16.78 -17.64 -7.90
CA SER A 26 17.36 -18.51 -8.94
C SER A 26 18.85 -18.81 -8.72
N GLY A 27 19.57 -17.87 -8.10
CA GLY A 27 20.98 -18.04 -7.73
C GLY A 27 21.19 -18.63 -6.33
N ALA A 28 20.11 -18.99 -5.62
CA ALA A 28 20.20 -19.36 -4.21
C ALA A 28 20.39 -20.86 -3.96
N ALA A 29 21.25 -21.18 -3.00
CA ALA A 29 21.33 -22.50 -2.38
C ALA A 29 20.69 -22.48 -0.99
N LEU A 30 19.99 -23.57 -0.64
CA LEU A 30 19.42 -23.74 0.71
C LEU A 30 20.52 -24.21 1.68
N GLU A 31 20.76 -23.42 2.72
CA GLU A 31 21.65 -23.73 3.83
C GLU A 31 20.83 -24.08 5.08
N ARG A 32 21.25 -25.12 5.81
CA ARG A 32 20.71 -25.44 7.14
C ARG A 32 21.64 -24.87 8.20
N ARG A 33 21.16 -23.89 8.95
CA ARG A 33 21.86 -23.26 10.07
C ARG A 33 21.20 -23.67 11.39
N ALA A 34 21.88 -23.39 12.50
CA ALA A 34 21.38 -23.72 13.84
C ALA A 34 20.03 -23.05 14.16
N ASP A 35 19.78 -21.87 13.60
CA ASP A 35 18.57 -21.08 13.81
C ASP A 35 17.47 -21.37 12.77
N GLY A 36 17.72 -22.23 11.77
CA GLY A 36 16.75 -22.60 10.75
C GLY A 36 17.31 -22.59 9.32
N PRO A 37 16.45 -22.71 8.30
CA PRO A 37 16.86 -22.65 6.90
C PRO A 37 17.13 -21.23 6.44
N TRP A 38 18.13 -21.11 5.59
CA TRP A 38 18.56 -19.87 4.94
C TRP A 38 18.71 -20.10 3.44
N LEU A 39 18.40 -19.10 2.62
CA LEU A 39 18.81 -19.04 1.22
C LEU A 39 20.06 -18.18 1.09
N ARG A 40 21.09 -18.72 0.44
CA ARG A 40 22.35 -18.04 0.15
C ARG A 40 22.48 -17.85 -1.35
N SER A 41 22.52 -16.60 -1.81
CA SER A 41 22.73 -16.24 -3.22
C SER A 41 23.88 -15.24 -3.32
N GLY A 42 25.02 -15.65 -3.88
CA GLY A 42 26.23 -14.83 -3.88
C GLY A 42 26.57 -14.36 -2.46
N ARG A 43 26.65 -13.04 -2.25
CA ARG A 43 26.90 -12.41 -0.94
C ARG A 43 25.68 -12.30 -0.02
N PHE A 44 24.47 -12.54 -0.55
CA PHE A 44 23.22 -12.38 0.19
C PHE A 44 22.85 -13.65 0.95
N GLY A 45 22.34 -13.48 2.17
CA GLY A 45 21.73 -14.53 2.98
C GLY A 45 20.38 -14.08 3.50
N LEU A 46 19.33 -14.88 3.28
CA LEU A 46 17.98 -14.60 3.74
C LEU A 46 17.46 -15.77 4.59
N PRO A 47 17.11 -15.58 5.87
CA PRO A 47 16.43 -16.60 6.65
C PRO A 47 15.02 -16.82 6.10
N VAL A 48 14.68 -18.08 5.83
CA VAL A 48 13.42 -18.44 5.16
C VAL A 48 12.57 -19.41 5.96
N VAL A 49 11.30 -19.49 5.59
CA VAL A 49 10.33 -20.51 6.00
C VAL A 49 9.56 -20.99 4.76
N ALA A 50 9.05 -22.21 4.77
CA ALA A 50 8.17 -22.67 3.69
C ALA A 50 6.94 -21.76 3.60
N ASP A 51 6.66 -21.23 2.40
CA ASP A 51 5.46 -20.43 2.10
C ASP A 51 4.39 -21.34 1.47
N GLY A 52 4.71 -21.94 0.33
CA GLY A 52 3.86 -22.95 -0.31
C GLY A 52 2.65 -22.38 -1.06
N PHE A 53 2.54 -21.06 -1.19
CA PHE A 53 1.46 -20.41 -1.94
C PHE A 53 1.97 -19.82 -3.26
N GLN A 54 2.83 -18.79 -3.20
CA GLN A 54 3.35 -18.11 -4.40
C GLN A 54 4.83 -18.31 -4.63
N CYS A 55 5.54 -18.73 -3.59
CA CYS A 55 6.92 -19.14 -3.67
C CYS A 55 7.11 -20.38 -2.80
N ALA A 56 8.21 -21.12 -3.04
CA ALA A 56 8.59 -22.21 -2.14
C ALA A 56 8.89 -21.67 -0.72
N TYR A 57 9.45 -20.46 -0.66
CA TYR A 57 9.93 -19.85 0.57
C TYR A 57 9.47 -18.39 0.69
N ALA A 58 9.30 -17.94 1.92
CA ALA A 58 9.13 -16.53 2.28
C ALA A 58 10.18 -16.14 3.34
N ALA A 59 10.40 -14.83 3.51
CA ALA A 59 11.28 -14.32 4.55
C ALA A 59 10.72 -14.68 5.94
N ARG A 60 11.55 -15.32 6.78
CA ARG A 60 11.18 -15.71 8.14
C ARG A 60 11.45 -14.62 9.15
N LEU A 61 12.53 -13.86 8.96
CA LEU A 61 12.97 -12.78 9.83
C LEU A 61 13.12 -11.48 9.04
N PRO A 62 12.89 -10.31 9.67
CA PRO A 62 13.03 -9.00 9.05
C PRO A 62 14.51 -8.60 8.91
N LEU A 63 15.32 -9.41 8.25
CA LEU A 63 16.74 -9.17 8.06
C LEU A 63 17.26 -9.73 6.74
N LEU A 64 18.30 -9.09 6.20
CA LEU A 64 19.08 -9.58 5.08
C LEU A 64 20.56 -9.57 5.49
N ALA A 65 21.24 -10.71 5.39
CA ALA A 65 22.68 -10.78 5.59
C ALA A 65 23.41 -10.46 4.28
N VAL A 66 24.45 -9.63 4.36
CA VAL A 66 25.32 -9.27 3.24
C VAL A 66 26.77 -9.43 3.68
N ASP A 67 27.50 -10.35 3.04
CA ASP A 67 28.87 -10.71 3.43
C ASP A 67 29.00 -11.09 4.91
N GLY A 68 27.95 -11.71 5.47
CA GLY A 68 27.87 -12.12 6.87
C GLY A 68 27.42 -11.03 7.86
N VAL A 69 27.24 -9.79 7.41
CA VAL A 69 26.70 -8.68 8.22
C VAL A 69 25.18 -8.64 8.09
N GLU A 70 24.46 -8.65 9.20
CA GLU A 70 23.00 -8.60 9.22
C GLU A 70 22.49 -7.16 9.15
N LEU A 71 21.68 -6.88 8.12
CA LEU A 71 20.94 -5.63 7.99
C LEU A 71 19.49 -5.88 8.42
N THR A 72 19.00 -5.10 9.39
CA THR A 72 17.63 -5.23 9.92
C THR A 72 16.74 -4.02 9.61
N GLY A 73 17.34 -2.88 9.26
CA GLY A 73 16.61 -1.68 8.86
C GLY A 73 16.17 -1.79 7.40
N LEU A 74 14.87 -1.57 7.13
CA LEU A 74 14.37 -1.60 5.76
C LEU A 74 15.10 -0.59 4.84
N PRO A 75 15.39 0.67 5.28
CA PRO A 75 16.14 1.61 4.47
C PRO A 75 17.54 1.10 4.11
N ASP A 76 18.25 0.49 5.08
CA ASP A 76 19.62 0.00 4.88
C ASP A 76 19.65 -1.19 3.93
N ILE A 77 18.68 -2.10 4.06
CA ILE A 77 18.49 -3.23 3.15
C ILE A 77 18.28 -2.73 1.72
N LEU A 78 17.34 -1.80 1.52
CA LEU A 78 17.00 -1.28 0.19
C LEU A 78 18.14 -0.47 -0.42
N ALA A 79 18.86 0.33 0.39
CA ALA A 79 20.05 1.05 -0.04
C ALA A 79 21.13 0.09 -0.54
N ARG A 80 21.41 -0.98 0.22
CA ARG A 80 22.39 -1.98 -0.18
C ARG A 80 21.98 -2.71 -1.47
N LEU A 81 20.70 -3.05 -1.64
CA LEU A 81 20.22 -3.66 -2.89
C LEU A 81 20.36 -2.70 -4.08
N ALA A 82 20.12 -1.39 -3.89
CA ALA A 82 20.28 -0.38 -4.94
C ALA A 82 21.75 -0.17 -5.34
N GLU A 83 22.70 -0.33 -4.42
CA GLU A 83 24.13 -0.29 -4.70
C GLU A 83 24.56 -1.45 -5.61
N GLU A 84 24.02 -2.63 -5.37
CA GLU A 84 24.33 -3.88 -6.09
C GLU A 84 23.54 -4.03 -7.40
N ALA A 85 22.48 -3.23 -7.60
CA ALA A 85 21.72 -3.22 -8.84
C ALA A 85 22.56 -2.72 -10.01
N ASP A 86 22.30 -3.29 -11.19
CA ASP A 86 22.88 -2.79 -12.43
C ASP A 86 22.54 -1.30 -12.61
N PRO A 87 23.46 -0.48 -13.16
CA PRO A 87 23.23 0.96 -13.25
C PRO A 87 21.90 1.38 -13.88
N PRO A 88 21.36 0.69 -14.92
CA PRO A 88 20.04 1.00 -15.47
C PRO A 88 18.86 0.74 -14.52
N ASP A 89 18.99 -0.21 -13.59
CA ASP A 89 17.90 -0.62 -12.68
C ASP A 89 17.89 0.15 -11.36
N ARG A 90 19.03 0.75 -10.99
CA ARG A 90 19.18 1.54 -9.76
C ARG A 90 18.06 2.58 -9.54
N PRO A 91 17.61 3.36 -10.55
CA PRO A 91 16.49 4.28 -10.36
C PRO A 91 15.19 3.60 -9.90
N GLY A 92 14.92 2.38 -10.39
CA GLY A 92 13.76 1.58 -9.96
C GLY A 92 13.85 1.16 -8.49
N HIS A 93 15.04 0.75 -8.04
CA HIS A 93 15.28 0.44 -6.61
C HIS A 93 15.07 1.65 -5.71
N LEU A 94 15.52 2.84 -6.13
CA LEU A 94 15.33 4.07 -5.36
C LEU A 94 13.86 4.49 -5.30
N ALA A 95 13.12 4.35 -6.41
CA ALA A 95 11.68 4.58 -6.44
C ALA A 95 10.92 3.62 -5.51
N PHE A 96 11.29 2.33 -5.52
CA PHE A 96 10.70 1.34 -4.62
C PHE A 96 11.02 1.60 -3.14
N ALA A 97 12.22 2.11 -2.82
CA ALA A 97 12.57 2.53 -1.47
C ALA A 97 11.68 3.68 -0.98
N GLU A 98 11.39 4.64 -1.86
CA GLU A 98 10.47 5.73 -1.57
C GLU A 98 9.02 5.23 -1.36
N GLU A 99 8.55 4.26 -2.17
CA GLU A 99 7.25 3.61 -1.96
C GLU A 99 7.18 2.88 -0.61
N CYS A 100 8.25 2.18 -0.22
CA CYS A 100 8.34 1.51 1.07
C CYS A 100 8.27 2.50 2.23
N ARG A 101 8.98 3.64 2.12
CA ARG A 101 8.96 4.71 3.13
C ARG A 101 7.55 5.31 3.28
N GLN A 102 6.87 5.57 2.18
CA GLN A 102 5.49 6.07 2.19
C GLN A 102 4.53 5.05 2.79
N THR A 103 4.71 3.76 2.44
CA THR A 103 3.90 2.67 3.00
C THR A 103 4.07 2.56 4.51
N LEU A 104 5.31 2.62 5.00
CA LEU A 104 5.61 2.57 6.43
C LEU A 104 4.91 3.72 7.18
N ALA A 105 5.02 4.94 6.66
CA ALA A 105 4.35 6.11 7.24
C ALA A 105 2.82 5.92 7.31
N THR A 106 2.20 5.34 6.27
CA THR A 106 0.77 5.03 6.28
C THR A 106 0.44 3.92 7.28
N MET A 107 1.26 2.86 7.38
CA MET A 107 1.06 1.78 8.35
C MET A 107 1.09 2.30 9.79
N GLU A 108 2.09 3.12 10.12
CA GLU A 108 2.21 3.73 11.44
C GLU A 108 1.06 4.70 11.72
N LEU A 109 0.59 5.45 10.72
CA LEU A 109 -0.60 6.28 10.84
C LEU A 109 -1.84 5.43 11.16
N HIS A 110 -2.03 4.33 10.45
CA HIS A 110 -3.15 3.42 10.66
C HIS A 110 -3.11 2.78 12.05
N GLU A 111 -1.94 2.33 12.51
CA GLU A 111 -1.77 1.81 13.87
C GLU A 111 -2.21 2.83 14.93
N ARG A 112 -1.88 4.12 14.75
CA ARG A 112 -2.26 5.18 15.69
C ARG A 112 -3.75 5.51 15.69
N VAL A 113 -4.43 5.42 14.56
CA VAL A 113 -5.82 5.93 14.41
C VAL A 113 -6.89 4.83 14.42
N ARG A 114 -6.51 3.57 14.24
CA ARG A 114 -7.43 2.45 14.02
C ARG A 114 -8.47 2.32 15.12
N ASP A 115 -8.03 2.28 16.37
CA ASP A 115 -8.94 2.03 17.50
C ASP A 115 -9.98 3.15 17.60
N GLY A 116 -9.56 4.41 17.50
CA GLY A 116 -10.48 5.55 17.49
C GLY A 116 -11.43 5.56 16.29
N VAL A 117 -11.01 5.08 15.10
CA VAL A 117 -11.94 4.90 13.96
C VAL A 117 -12.96 3.83 14.29
N HIS A 118 -12.53 2.68 14.79
CA HIS A 118 -13.42 1.56 15.12
C HIS A 118 -14.43 1.93 16.21
N GLU A 119 -14.00 2.67 17.23
CA GLU A 119 -14.88 3.20 18.28
C GLU A 119 -15.97 4.10 17.68
N ARG A 120 -15.61 5.06 16.82
CA ARG A 120 -16.60 5.93 16.17
C ARG A 120 -17.59 5.16 15.30
N LEU A 121 -17.14 4.11 14.60
CA LEU A 121 -18.03 3.26 13.82
C LEU A 121 -19.00 2.49 14.73
N ALA A 122 -18.51 1.96 15.86
CA ALA A 122 -19.33 1.26 16.84
C ALA A 122 -20.34 2.19 17.53
N GLU A 123 -19.97 3.43 17.84
CA GLU A 123 -20.88 4.45 18.37
C GLU A 123 -21.99 4.79 17.37
N THR A 124 -21.65 4.86 16.07
CA THR A 124 -22.59 5.27 15.02
C THR A 124 -23.54 4.14 14.61
N TYR A 125 -23.03 2.92 14.46
CA TYR A 125 -23.77 1.80 13.86
C TYR A 125 -24.09 0.67 14.86
N GLY A 126 -23.60 0.76 16.09
CA GLY A 126 -23.76 -0.22 17.16
C GLY A 126 -22.50 -1.07 17.36
N ALA A 127 -22.30 -1.57 18.59
CA ALA A 127 -21.08 -2.26 19.00
C ALA A 127 -20.86 -3.64 18.35
N ASP A 128 -21.91 -4.25 17.79
CA ASP A 128 -21.85 -5.58 17.16
C ASP A 128 -21.96 -5.44 15.63
N PRO A 129 -20.85 -5.53 14.88
CA PRO A 129 -20.86 -5.44 13.42
C PRO A 129 -21.75 -6.49 12.74
N ALA A 130 -22.03 -7.64 13.38
CA ALA A 130 -22.90 -8.66 12.82
C ALA A 130 -24.38 -8.21 12.74
N ARG A 131 -24.76 -7.14 13.44
CA ARG A 131 -26.11 -6.56 13.44
C ARG A 131 -26.26 -5.35 12.52
N TRP A 132 -25.18 -4.89 11.92
CA TRP A 132 -25.20 -3.75 11.00
C TRP A 132 -26.02 -4.09 9.76
N SER A 133 -26.93 -3.19 9.35
CA SER A 133 -27.78 -3.39 8.18
C SER A 133 -28.11 -2.09 7.45
N GLY A 134 -28.28 -2.16 6.13
CA GLY A 134 -28.56 -1.01 5.26
C GLY A 134 -27.32 -0.39 4.62
N LEU A 135 -27.53 0.64 3.79
CA LEU A 135 -26.50 1.22 2.91
C LEU A 135 -25.41 2.01 3.67
N GLY A 136 -25.75 2.67 4.77
CA GLY A 136 -24.78 3.41 5.60
C GLY A 136 -23.71 2.47 6.18
N PRO A 137 -24.11 1.41 6.92
CA PRO A 137 -23.16 0.44 7.43
C PRO A 137 -22.40 -0.36 6.37
N SER A 138 -22.90 -0.48 5.12
CA SER A 138 -22.11 -1.04 4.01
C SER A 138 -20.79 -0.28 3.80
N LEU A 139 -20.80 1.05 3.92
CA LEU A 139 -19.58 1.87 3.84
C LEU A 139 -18.67 1.72 5.07
N ALA A 140 -19.24 1.37 6.23
CA ALA A 140 -18.46 1.05 7.41
C ALA A 140 -17.70 -0.27 7.23
N PHE A 141 -18.32 -1.27 6.58
CA PHE A 141 -17.61 -2.49 6.19
C PHE A 141 -16.49 -2.21 5.19
N ASP A 142 -16.69 -1.28 4.24
CA ASP A 142 -15.60 -0.84 3.34
C ASP A 142 -14.44 -0.21 4.13
N THR A 143 -14.72 0.58 5.17
CA THR A 143 -13.68 1.12 6.06
C THR A 143 -12.93 0.01 6.79
N LEU A 144 -13.64 -0.97 7.38
CA LEU A 144 -13.00 -2.10 8.07
C LEU A 144 -12.16 -2.95 7.11
N ALA A 145 -12.68 -3.21 5.92
CA ALA A 145 -12.00 -3.96 4.88
C ALA A 145 -10.77 -3.21 4.34
N ALA A 146 -10.79 -1.88 4.27
CA ALA A 146 -9.66 -1.08 3.80
C ALA A 146 -8.43 -1.17 4.71
N TYR A 147 -8.60 -1.58 5.97
CA TYR A 147 -7.46 -1.89 6.84
C TYR A 147 -6.80 -3.24 6.50
N LEU A 148 -7.46 -4.12 5.75
CA LEU A 148 -6.89 -5.37 5.24
C LEU A 148 -5.99 -5.06 4.04
N ASP A 149 -4.83 -5.70 3.99
CA ASP A 149 -3.85 -5.49 2.93
C ASP A 149 -4.03 -6.43 1.75
N HIS A 150 -3.49 -6.02 0.60
CA HIS A 150 -3.22 -6.96 -0.48
C HIS A 150 -2.24 -8.05 0.01
N PRO A 151 -2.57 -9.35 -0.13
CA PRO A 151 -1.79 -10.45 0.46
C PRO A 151 -0.39 -10.66 -0.16
N VAL A 152 0.01 -9.87 -1.15
CA VAL A 152 1.11 -10.18 -2.08
C VAL A 152 1.95 -8.96 -2.38
N TYR A 153 1.31 -7.84 -2.71
CA TYR A 153 1.98 -6.58 -2.97
C TYR A 153 2.42 -5.96 -1.64
N PRO A 154 3.73 -5.71 -1.42
CA PRO A 154 4.26 -5.32 -0.11
C PRO A 154 3.91 -3.87 0.27
N THR A 155 3.77 -2.99 -0.70
CA THR A 155 3.56 -1.54 -0.52
C THR A 155 2.11 -1.11 -0.75
N ALA A 156 1.15 -2.01 -0.53
CA ALA A 156 -0.28 -1.79 -0.83
C ALA A 156 -0.92 -0.59 -0.12
N ARG A 157 -0.36 -0.13 1.00
CA ARG A 157 -0.83 1.07 1.72
C ARG A 157 -0.15 2.37 1.28
N GLY A 158 0.94 2.29 0.52
CA GLY A 158 1.60 3.46 -0.03
C GLY A 158 0.67 4.20 -0.98
N ARG A 159 0.51 5.51 -0.77
CA ARG A 159 -0.23 6.38 -1.70
C ARG A 159 0.64 7.58 -2.05
N SER A 160 1.45 7.39 -3.10
CA SER A 160 2.43 8.37 -3.52
C SER A 160 1.79 9.72 -3.83
N GLY A 161 2.42 10.78 -3.33
CA GLY A 161 1.94 12.16 -3.47
C GLY A 161 0.81 12.58 -2.52
N LEU A 162 0.35 11.71 -1.61
CA LEU A 162 -0.63 12.10 -0.58
C LEU A 162 0.03 12.34 0.77
N THR A 163 -0.31 13.47 1.40
CA THR A 163 0.08 13.80 2.77
C THR A 163 -0.82 13.10 3.79
N VAL A 164 -0.46 13.14 5.07
CA VAL A 164 -1.33 12.64 6.16
C VAL A 164 -2.69 13.34 6.18
N SER A 165 -2.75 14.65 5.90
CA SER A 165 -4.03 15.37 5.81
C SER A 165 -4.87 14.89 4.63
N HIS A 166 -4.24 14.59 3.49
CA HIS A 166 -4.89 13.98 2.33
C HIS A 166 -5.39 12.56 2.65
N LEU A 167 -4.63 11.75 3.39
CA LEU A 167 -5.11 10.44 3.80
C LEU A 167 -6.32 10.59 4.72
N THR A 168 -6.22 11.38 5.78
CA THR A 168 -7.30 11.54 6.76
C THR A 168 -8.61 12.02 6.12
N ALA A 169 -8.55 12.94 5.15
CA ALA A 169 -9.74 13.51 4.54
C ALA A 169 -10.39 12.65 3.44
N TYR A 170 -9.70 11.64 2.90
CA TYR A 170 -10.15 10.97 1.67
C TYR A 170 -9.87 9.47 1.60
N ALA A 171 -9.12 8.91 2.55
CA ALA A 171 -8.83 7.49 2.62
C ALA A 171 -10.00 6.74 3.27
N PRO A 172 -10.45 5.61 2.68
CA PRO A 172 -11.58 4.84 3.21
C PRO A 172 -11.36 4.35 4.66
N GLU A 173 -10.11 4.15 5.08
CA GLU A 173 -9.71 3.77 6.43
C GLU A 173 -10.15 4.77 7.51
N PHE A 174 -10.50 6.01 7.13
CA PHE A 174 -10.92 7.05 8.08
C PHE A 174 -12.44 7.28 8.07
N HIS A 175 -13.19 6.53 7.26
CA HIS A 175 -14.62 6.72 7.01
C HIS A 175 -15.01 8.19 6.68
N PRO A 176 -14.31 8.89 5.77
CA PRO A 176 -14.56 10.30 5.52
C PRO A 176 -15.80 10.51 4.64
N SER A 177 -16.48 11.64 4.86
CA SER A 177 -17.42 12.21 3.90
C SER A 177 -16.85 13.53 3.37
N PHE A 178 -16.91 13.75 2.06
CA PHE A 178 -16.45 14.99 1.44
C PHE A 178 -17.31 15.34 0.23
N GLU A 179 -17.38 16.63 -0.09
CA GLU A 179 -18.08 17.11 -1.28
C GLU A 179 -17.25 16.87 -2.54
N LEU A 180 -17.91 16.44 -3.61
CA LEU A 180 -17.29 16.30 -4.93
C LEU A 180 -17.03 17.70 -5.51
N ARG A 181 -15.86 17.88 -6.15
CA ARG A 181 -15.62 19.07 -6.95
C ARG A 181 -16.27 18.89 -8.31
N TRP A 182 -16.96 19.92 -8.81
CA TRP A 182 -17.61 19.90 -10.11
C TRP A 182 -16.93 20.87 -11.04
N LEU A 183 -16.56 20.40 -12.22
CA LEU A 183 -16.00 21.24 -13.28
C LEU A 183 -17.04 21.48 -14.37
N ALA A 184 -17.20 22.75 -14.76
CA ALA A 184 -17.91 23.12 -15.97
C ALA A 184 -16.94 22.99 -17.16
N VAL A 185 -17.27 22.10 -18.10
CA VAL A 185 -16.39 21.76 -19.23
C VAL A 185 -17.13 22.01 -20.54
N PRO A 186 -16.49 22.59 -21.57
CA PRO A 186 -17.12 22.78 -22.88
C PRO A 186 -17.54 21.44 -23.50
N PRO A 187 -18.65 21.38 -24.26
CA PRO A 187 -19.12 20.14 -24.90
C PRO A 187 -18.08 19.45 -25.77
N ALA A 188 -17.25 20.24 -26.46
CA ALA A 188 -16.19 19.75 -27.33
C ALA A 188 -14.99 19.12 -26.57
N SER A 189 -14.94 19.26 -25.25
CA SER A 189 -13.82 18.81 -24.41
C SER A 189 -14.14 17.56 -23.59
N TRP A 190 -15.27 16.88 -23.86
CA TRP A 190 -15.60 15.61 -23.20
C TRP A 190 -16.20 14.59 -24.18
N THR A 191 -15.97 13.32 -23.88
CA THR A 191 -16.48 12.18 -24.65
C THR A 191 -17.45 11.37 -23.80
N ARG A 192 -18.62 11.02 -24.36
CA ARG A 192 -19.57 10.10 -23.72
C ARG A 192 -19.46 8.71 -24.32
N THR A 193 -19.28 7.70 -23.48
CA THR A 193 -19.13 6.30 -23.92
C THR A 193 -20.44 5.51 -23.91
N ALA A 194 -21.52 6.03 -23.32
CA ALA A 194 -22.84 5.39 -23.32
C ALA A 194 -23.99 6.41 -23.38
N PRO A 195 -25.14 6.08 -24.00
CA PRO A 195 -26.34 6.91 -23.93
C PRO A 195 -26.89 6.95 -22.49
N GLY A 196 -27.14 8.15 -21.98
CA GLY A 196 -27.63 8.38 -20.61
C GLY A 196 -27.70 9.86 -20.26
N ARG A 197 -28.43 10.22 -19.20
CA ARG A 197 -28.50 11.62 -18.71
C ARG A 197 -27.12 12.04 -18.18
N CYS A 198 -26.72 13.28 -18.45
CA CYS A 198 -25.54 13.83 -17.79
C CYS A 198 -25.76 13.85 -16.26
N PRO A 199 -24.75 13.50 -15.45
CA PRO A 199 -24.84 13.69 -14.00
C PRO A 199 -25.03 15.18 -13.72
N THR A 200 -26.13 15.56 -13.09
CA THR A 200 -26.39 16.95 -12.69
C THR A 200 -26.06 17.13 -11.21
N GLY A 201 -24.83 17.51 -10.93
CA GLY A 201 -24.42 17.91 -9.59
C GLY A 201 -24.63 19.40 -9.37
N GLY A 202 -25.82 19.79 -8.87
CA GLY A 202 -26.11 21.18 -8.51
C GLY A 202 -26.03 22.17 -9.68
N ARG A 203 -26.45 23.43 -9.45
CA ARG A 203 -26.64 24.49 -10.46
C ARG A 203 -25.46 24.59 -11.44
N ALA A 204 -25.66 24.11 -12.67
CA ALA A 204 -24.78 24.44 -13.79
C ALA A 204 -24.93 25.94 -14.13
N PRO A 205 -23.85 26.71 -14.29
CA PRO A 205 -23.95 28.07 -14.81
C PRO A 205 -24.55 28.05 -16.23
N ALA A 206 -25.38 29.05 -16.54
CA ALA A 206 -26.02 29.17 -17.85
C ALA A 206 -24.96 29.15 -18.97
N GLY A 207 -25.10 28.21 -19.91
CA GLY A 207 -24.14 27.97 -21.00
C GLY A 207 -23.25 26.72 -20.84
N SER A 208 -23.31 26.03 -19.70
CA SER A 208 -22.60 24.75 -19.48
C SER A 208 -23.50 23.57 -19.87
N ALA A 209 -23.04 22.69 -20.76
CA ALA A 209 -23.89 21.55 -21.17
C ALA A 209 -23.89 20.40 -20.15
N CYS A 210 -22.78 20.15 -19.45
CA CYS A 210 -22.67 19.11 -18.41
C CYS A 210 -21.62 19.50 -17.36
N THR A 211 -21.79 19.04 -16.11
CA THR A 211 -20.78 19.11 -15.05
C THR A 211 -20.19 17.73 -14.79
N ALA A 212 -18.89 17.65 -14.52
CA ALA A 212 -18.20 16.38 -14.25
C ALA A 212 -17.68 16.37 -12.81
N PRO A 213 -17.98 15.33 -12.00
CA PRO A 213 -17.40 15.20 -10.67
C PRO A 213 -15.93 14.82 -10.79
N THR A 214 -15.08 15.51 -10.05
CA THR A 214 -13.65 15.20 -9.94
C THR A 214 -13.29 14.93 -8.50
N ARG A 215 -12.32 14.03 -8.29
CA ARG A 215 -11.69 13.86 -6.97
C ARG A 215 -10.96 15.16 -6.61
N PRO A 216 -11.06 15.66 -5.36
CA PRO A 216 -10.49 16.96 -4.99
C PRO A 216 -8.98 17.10 -5.27
N PHE A 217 -8.23 16.00 -5.17
CA PHE A 217 -6.79 15.98 -5.46
C PHE A 217 -6.41 16.09 -6.93
N ARG A 218 -7.33 15.81 -7.84
CA ARG A 218 -7.06 15.91 -9.28
C ARG A 218 -7.15 17.36 -9.80
N CYS A 219 -7.56 18.29 -8.92
CA CYS A 219 -7.70 19.71 -9.21
C CYS A 219 -6.71 20.60 -8.44
N ILE A 220 -5.74 20.01 -7.73
CA ILE A 220 -4.61 20.75 -7.17
C ILE A 220 -3.53 20.76 -8.25
N ARG A 221 -3.44 21.88 -8.99
CA ARG A 221 -2.26 22.26 -9.76
C ARG A 221 -1.47 23.26 -8.94
#